data_AF-A0A7S0TXM3-F1
#
_entry.id   AF-A0A7S0TXM3-F1
#
_cell.length_a   1.000
_cell.length_b   1.000
_cell.length_c   1.000
_cell.angle_alpha   90.00
_cell.angle_beta   90.00
_cell.angle_gamma   90.00
#
_symmetry.space_group_name_H-M   'P 1'
#
loop_
_entity.id
_entity.type
_entity.pdbx_description
1 polymer ?
#
loop_
_entity_poly.entity_id
_entity_poly.type
_entity_poly.pdbx_seq_one_letter_code
_entity_poly.pdbx_strand_id
1 'polypeptide(L)'
;VAKRATVLLAKLQFEQNGAGGVQVDGAVETQLLTLLELMRLAPDDAPSQVARALPLMAECPPNPEILAQMAQLCLKCKEYSAAVQAAKQSVATAARIGKPIPRLWRYFAVAECVHGQAFVLQIDPEKHDKTAQDALKLEAMDHFVASAKFAAEVPADGLMVVAAQHYWNTSVAFMSLAQTRKVVLPSLEKLIKCLAKVKVTDATDEEVRKLRVKLYILLFECLTDAQRWSDGLDATAKSLKALPASCHKDLWDFRIQFMGKNGKDTAAEMLKVRESGADMVAKVWTTLAQSSNSKQKQLTAYQKAVDSLAEAPLSQVEYLILYGEFLYSSGYPVEDAKNQLVAAADTLLELDTALEEEEANSHAGSEIDRSSMHSSIARTAVTARTAATSVKGSKKAG
;
A
#
# COMPACT_ATOMS: atom_id res chain seq x y z
N VAL A 1 41.08 -2.47 -1.26
CA VAL A 1 41.83 -3.72 -1.48
C VAL A 1 41.93 -4.52 -0.19
N ALA A 2 42.45 -3.94 0.90
CA ALA A 2 42.55 -4.60 2.22
C ALA A 2 41.24 -5.29 2.69
N LYS A 3 40.11 -4.58 2.71
CA LYS A 3 38.81 -5.16 3.08
C LYS A 3 38.40 -6.39 2.26
N ARG A 4 38.56 -6.33 0.93
CA ARG A 4 38.23 -7.46 0.05
C ARG A 4 39.14 -8.66 0.31
N ALA A 5 40.42 -8.40 0.59
CA ALA A 5 41.37 -9.44 0.97
C ALA A 5 41.00 -10.09 2.31
N THR A 6 40.62 -9.31 3.33
CA THR A 6 40.15 -9.83 4.63
C THR A 6 38.91 -10.72 4.48
N VAL A 7 37.92 -10.27 3.72
CA VAL A 7 36.69 -11.04 3.46
C VAL A 7 37.01 -12.34 2.69
N LEU A 8 37.87 -12.28 1.67
CA LEU A 8 38.27 -13.45 0.90
C LEU A 8 39.05 -14.45 1.76
N LEU A 9 39.98 -13.95 2.60
CA LEU A 9 40.76 -14.78 3.50
C LEU A 9 39.86 -15.51 4.50
N ALA A 10 38.89 -14.81 5.09
CA ALA A 10 37.91 -15.41 5.99
C ALA A 10 37.11 -16.55 5.32
N LYS A 11 36.70 -16.35 4.06
CA LYS A 11 36.03 -17.39 3.26
C LYS A 11 36.91 -18.61 3.03
N LEU A 12 38.14 -18.40 2.58
CA LEU A 12 39.08 -19.48 2.30
C LEU A 12 39.42 -20.28 3.57
N GLN A 13 39.61 -19.59 4.70
CA GLN A 13 39.83 -20.25 5.98
C GLN A 13 38.61 -21.04 6.46
N PHE A 14 37.40 -20.51 6.23
CA PHE A 14 36.15 -21.21 6.55
C PHE A 14 35.97 -22.48 5.70
N GLU A 15 36.25 -22.42 4.40
CA GLU A 15 36.19 -23.59 3.51
C GLU A 15 37.21 -24.67 3.88
N GLN A 16 38.39 -24.27 4.37
CA GLN A 16 39.45 -25.20 4.75
C GLN A 16 39.23 -25.85 6.13
N ASN A 17 38.81 -25.07 7.13
CA ASN A 17 38.86 -25.48 8.53
C ASN A 17 37.54 -25.30 9.29
N GLY A 18 36.45 -24.91 8.61
CA GLY A 18 35.17 -24.58 9.23
C GLY A 18 35.20 -23.30 10.08
N ALA A 19 34.11 -23.01 10.78
CA ALA A 19 33.93 -21.78 11.56
C ALA A 19 35.01 -21.58 12.65
N GLY A 20 35.43 -22.67 13.30
CA GLY A 20 36.40 -22.63 14.40
C GLY A 20 37.85 -22.37 13.95
N GLY A 21 38.16 -22.53 12.67
CA GLY A 21 39.51 -22.37 12.12
C GLY A 21 39.79 -20.99 11.52
N VAL A 22 38.84 -20.06 11.56
CA VAL A 22 39.01 -18.70 11.02
C VAL A 22 39.67 -17.78 12.03
N GLN A 23 40.80 -17.21 11.66
CA GLN A 23 41.56 -16.30 12.52
C GLN A 23 40.90 -14.91 12.55
N VAL A 24 40.56 -14.44 13.75
CA VAL A 24 39.94 -13.13 13.99
C VAL A 24 40.96 -12.23 14.68
N ASP A 25 41.97 -11.81 13.91
CA ASP A 25 43.09 -11.03 14.41
C ASP A 25 43.24 -9.68 13.66
N GLY A 26 44.09 -8.81 14.19
CA GLY A 26 44.43 -7.52 13.60
C GLY A 26 43.65 -6.34 14.19
N ALA A 27 43.43 -5.30 13.38
CA ALA A 27 42.68 -4.11 13.81
C ALA A 27 41.21 -4.43 14.07
N VAL A 28 40.54 -3.66 14.93
CA VAL A 28 39.12 -3.86 15.28
C VAL A 28 38.22 -3.95 14.03
N GLU A 29 38.49 -3.13 13.00
CA GLU A 29 37.74 -3.18 11.74
C GLU A 29 37.94 -4.50 10.97
N THR A 30 39.15 -5.07 10.98
CA THR A 30 39.40 -6.36 10.29
C THR A 30 38.76 -7.51 11.05
N GLN A 31 38.81 -7.49 12.38
CA GLN A 31 38.13 -8.47 13.22
C GLN A 31 36.61 -8.44 12.99
N LEU A 32 35.99 -7.24 13.01
CA LEU A 32 34.56 -7.09 12.73
C LEU A 32 34.19 -7.51 11.31
N LEU A 33 35.02 -7.24 10.30
CA LEU A 33 34.79 -7.71 8.93
C LEU A 33 34.85 -9.23 8.80
N THR A 34 35.77 -9.89 9.50
CA THR A 34 35.86 -11.35 9.56
C THR A 34 34.63 -11.94 10.24
N LEU A 35 34.22 -11.40 11.39
CA LEU A 35 33.00 -11.83 12.09
C LEU A 35 31.74 -11.61 11.26
N LEU A 36 31.63 -10.47 10.55
CA LEU A 36 30.56 -10.20 9.58
C LEU A 36 30.45 -11.29 8.52
N GLU A 37 31.58 -11.76 7.99
CA GLU A 37 31.57 -12.79 6.96
C GLU A 37 31.27 -14.17 7.53
N LEU A 38 31.79 -14.51 8.71
CA LEU A 38 31.47 -15.75 9.41
C LEU A 38 29.97 -15.88 9.67
N MET A 39 29.32 -14.81 10.15
CA MET A 39 27.88 -14.78 10.36
C MET A 39 27.05 -14.95 9.08
N ARG A 40 27.60 -14.61 7.91
CA ARG A 40 26.94 -14.84 6.61
C ARG A 40 27.11 -16.26 6.12
N LEU A 41 28.28 -16.86 6.36
CA LEU A 41 28.62 -18.22 5.92
C LEU A 41 27.97 -19.28 6.81
N ALA A 42 27.86 -19.02 8.11
CA ALA A 42 27.24 -19.90 9.10
C ALA A 42 26.15 -19.16 9.89
N PRO A 43 24.91 -19.08 9.37
CA PRO A 43 23.81 -18.40 10.04
C PRO A 43 23.47 -18.99 11.41
N ASP A 44 23.66 -20.30 11.60
CA ASP A 44 23.32 -21.00 12.84
C ASP A 44 24.26 -20.62 14.01
N ASP A 45 25.49 -20.22 13.71
CA ASP A 45 26.47 -19.76 14.71
C ASP A 45 26.48 -18.22 14.84
N ALA A 46 25.61 -17.51 14.11
CA ALA A 46 25.58 -16.06 14.11
C ALA A 46 25.40 -15.44 15.52
N PRO A 47 24.57 -15.97 16.44
CA PRO A 47 24.45 -15.43 17.79
C PRO A 47 25.76 -15.44 18.57
N SER A 48 26.54 -16.53 18.49
CA SER A 48 27.85 -16.67 19.14
C SER A 48 28.84 -15.62 18.61
N GLN A 49 28.82 -15.38 17.29
CA GLN A 49 29.69 -14.40 16.66
C GLN A 49 29.26 -12.97 16.97
N VAL A 50 27.96 -12.68 17.12
CA VAL A 50 27.47 -11.39 17.61
C VAL A 50 28.00 -11.11 19.02
N ALA A 51 27.97 -12.10 19.91
CA ALA A 51 28.49 -11.96 21.27
C ALA A 51 29.99 -11.60 21.28
N ARG A 52 30.78 -12.20 20.38
CA ARG A 52 32.20 -11.85 20.19
C ARG A 52 32.41 -10.45 19.60
N ALA A 53 31.48 -9.99 18.75
CA ALA A 53 31.57 -8.69 18.11
C ALA A 53 31.15 -7.52 19.02
N LEU A 54 30.30 -7.75 20.03
CA LEU A 54 29.82 -6.73 20.98
C LEU A 54 30.90 -5.82 21.56
N PRO A 55 31.96 -6.32 22.22
CA PRO A 55 33.01 -5.47 22.77
C PRO A 55 33.74 -4.69 21.67
N LEU A 56 33.99 -5.34 20.54
CA LEU A 56 34.67 -4.75 19.39
C LEU A 56 33.88 -3.62 18.73
N MET A 57 32.55 -3.69 18.73
CA MET A 57 31.70 -2.60 18.22
C MET A 57 31.83 -1.32 19.04
N ALA A 58 32.01 -1.43 20.36
CA ALA A 58 32.21 -0.26 21.22
C ALA A 58 33.52 0.48 20.91
N GLU A 59 34.58 -0.26 20.57
CA GLU A 59 35.91 0.24 20.26
C GLU A 59 36.12 0.59 18.78
N CYS A 60 35.16 0.23 17.92
CA CYS A 60 35.27 0.42 16.49
C CYS A 60 35.38 1.92 16.15
N PRO A 61 36.39 2.33 15.37
CA PRO A 61 36.42 3.68 14.83
C PRO A 61 35.18 3.93 13.95
N PRO A 62 34.81 5.19 13.73
CA PRO A 62 33.59 5.59 13.05
C PRO A 62 33.57 5.11 11.58
N ASN A 63 33.01 3.90 11.38
CA ASN A 63 32.92 3.22 10.08
C ASN A 63 31.45 2.85 9.79
N PRO A 64 30.71 3.68 9.05
CA PRO A 64 29.27 3.52 8.85
C PRO A 64 28.87 2.20 8.21
N GLU A 65 29.72 1.71 7.31
CA GLU A 65 29.45 0.50 6.55
C GLU A 65 29.48 -0.75 7.43
N ILE A 66 30.55 -0.91 8.22
CA ILE A 66 30.72 -2.07 9.12
C ILE A 66 29.62 -2.02 10.17
N LEU A 67 29.41 -0.86 10.81
CA LEU A 67 28.43 -0.70 11.87
C LEU A 67 26.99 -0.92 11.39
N ALA A 68 26.62 -0.45 10.19
CA ALA A 68 25.28 -0.70 9.64
C ALA A 68 25.05 -2.19 9.31
N GLN A 69 26.08 -2.88 8.78
CA GLN A 69 26.00 -4.32 8.50
C GLN A 69 25.94 -5.15 9.79
N MET A 70 26.71 -4.77 10.80
CA MET A 70 26.67 -5.39 12.13
C MET A 70 25.28 -5.21 12.75
N ALA A 71 24.73 -4.00 12.71
CA ALA A 71 23.39 -3.73 13.23
C ALA A 71 22.33 -4.65 12.59
N GLN A 72 22.38 -4.86 11.26
CA GLN A 72 21.46 -5.77 10.56
C GLN A 72 21.58 -7.22 11.05
N LEU A 73 22.79 -7.70 11.36
CA LEU A 73 22.99 -9.06 11.85
C LEU A 73 22.58 -9.21 13.31
N CYS A 74 22.89 -8.23 14.17
CA CYS A 74 22.41 -8.19 15.55
C CYS A 74 20.88 -8.24 15.59
N LEU A 75 20.21 -7.49 14.72
CA LEU A 75 18.75 -7.51 14.58
C LEU A 75 18.23 -8.92 14.24
N LYS A 76 18.86 -9.62 13.29
CA LYS A 76 18.49 -11.01 12.92
C LYS A 76 18.69 -11.99 14.08
N CYS A 77 19.71 -11.77 14.91
CA CYS A 77 19.99 -12.58 16.09
C CYS A 77 19.13 -12.20 17.31
N LYS A 78 18.19 -11.25 17.16
CA LYS A 78 17.33 -10.70 18.24
C LYS A 78 18.10 -9.97 19.36
N GLU A 79 19.33 -9.57 19.10
CA GLU A 79 20.13 -8.72 19.99
C GLU A 79 19.83 -7.24 19.72
N TYR A 80 18.67 -6.78 20.21
CA TYR A 80 18.14 -5.45 19.89
C TYR A 80 18.98 -4.30 20.46
N SER A 81 19.47 -4.43 21.69
CA SER A 81 20.33 -3.41 22.34
C SER A 81 21.61 -3.17 21.56
N ALA A 82 22.24 -4.26 21.11
CA ALA A 82 23.43 -4.27 20.26
C ALA A 82 23.17 -3.63 18.90
N ALA A 83 22.05 -3.98 18.26
CA ALA A 83 21.63 -3.42 16.98
C ALA A 83 21.44 -1.90 17.08
N VAL A 84 20.78 -1.43 18.14
CA VAL A 84 20.58 0.00 18.42
C VAL A 84 21.90 0.72 18.64
N GLN A 85 22.82 0.17 19.43
CA GLN A 85 24.12 0.79 19.68
C GLN A 85 24.94 0.93 18.39
N ALA A 86 25.04 -0.14 17.60
CA ALA A 86 25.77 -0.11 16.32
C ALA A 86 25.13 0.86 15.32
N ALA A 87 23.79 0.90 15.23
CA ALA A 87 23.08 1.85 14.39
C ALA A 87 23.34 3.30 14.81
N LYS A 88 23.24 3.62 16.10
CA LYS A 88 23.53 4.95 16.66
C LYS A 88 24.96 5.40 16.35
N GLN A 89 25.95 4.53 16.56
CA GLN A 89 27.35 4.83 16.23
C GLN A 89 27.55 5.07 14.74
N SER A 90 26.90 4.29 13.87
CA SER A 90 26.96 4.49 12.41
C SER A 90 26.45 5.88 12.02
N VAL A 91 25.26 6.25 12.49
CA VAL A 91 24.62 7.53 12.14
C VAL A 91 25.33 8.73 12.77
N ALA A 92 25.90 8.59 13.97
CA ALA A 92 26.64 9.68 14.63
C ALA A 92 27.78 10.24 13.74
N THR A 93 28.33 9.41 12.85
CA THR A 93 29.33 9.86 11.89
C THR A 93 28.78 10.83 10.85
N ALA A 94 27.49 10.74 10.49
CA ALA A 94 26.83 11.60 9.51
C ALA A 94 26.90 13.08 9.92
N ALA A 95 26.71 13.37 11.22
CA ALA A 95 26.78 14.72 11.76
C ALA A 95 28.21 15.31 11.74
N ARG A 96 29.25 14.46 11.74
CA ARG A 96 30.66 14.88 11.75
C ARG A 96 31.24 15.05 10.34
N ILE A 97 30.54 14.55 9.32
CA ILE A 97 30.99 14.63 7.94
C ILE A 97 30.63 16.02 7.40
N GLY A 98 31.64 16.91 7.33
CA GLY A 98 31.45 18.29 6.84
C GLY A 98 31.16 18.41 5.34
N LYS A 99 31.33 17.34 4.54
CA LYS A 99 31.00 17.29 3.11
C LYS A 99 30.22 16.02 2.77
N PRO A 100 29.06 16.10 2.11
CA PRO A 100 28.27 14.92 1.75
C PRO A 100 29.10 13.89 0.98
N ILE A 101 29.15 12.64 1.46
CA ILE A 101 29.78 11.53 0.76
C ILE A 101 28.67 10.56 0.31
N PRO A 102 28.12 10.68 -0.92
CA PRO A 102 26.89 9.98 -1.35
C PRO A 102 26.86 8.48 -1.08
N ARG A 103 28.01 7.78 -1.25
CA ARG A 103 28.12 6.34 -0.97
C ARG A 103 27.81 5.94 0.48
N LEU A 104 27.98 6.85 1.45
CA LEU A 104 27.75 6.56 2.87
C LEU A 104 26.28 6.71 3.27
N TRP A 105 25.48 7.46 2.50
CA TRP A 105 24.07 7.71 2.79
C TRP A 105 23.27 6.41 2.82
N ARG A 106 23.64 5.44 1.97
CA ARG A 106 23.06 4.10 2.00
C ARG A 106 23.22 3.43 3.37
N TYR A 107 24.39 3.56 4.01
CA TYR A 107 24.65 2.93 5.30
C TYR A 107 23.93 3.64 6.44
N PHE A 108 23.79 4.96 6.37
CA PHE A 108 22.94 5.71 7.31
C PHE A 108 21.47 5.32 7.18
N ALA A 109 20.97 5.20 5.94
CA ALA A 109 19.60 4.74 5.70
C ALA A 109 19.35 3.34 6.29
N VAL A 110 20.28 2.40 6.06
CA VAL A 110 20.19 1.05 6.60
C VAL A 110 20.26 1.06 8.13
N ALA A 111 21.20 1.80 8.72
CA ALA A 111 21.35 1.89 10.17
C ALA A 111 20.09 2.44 10.85
N GLU A 112 19.54 3.55 10.34
CA GLU A 112 18.29 4.12 10.86
C GLU A 112 17.10 3.17 10.70
N CYS A 113 17.02 2.44 9.57
CA CYS A 113 15.95 1.47 9.37
C CYS A 113 16.04 0.32 10.38
N VAL A 114 17.24 -0.19 10.64
CA VAL A 114 17.47 -1.23 11.65
C VAL A 114 17.15 -0.71 13.06
N HIS A 115 17.49 0.54 13.34
CA HIS A 115 17.20 1.18 14.61
C HIS A 115 15.70 1.19 14.89
N GLY A 116 14.89 1.67 13.93
CA GLY A 116 13.44 1.64 14.06
C GLY A 116 12.88 0.23 14.19
N GLN A 117 13.42 -0.74 13.45
CA GLN A 117 12.99 -2.15 13.56
C GLN A 117 13.29 -2.72 14.95
N ALA A 118 14.47 -2.45 15.52
CA ALA A 118 14.84 -2.92 16.86
C ALA A 118 13.87 -2.38 17.92
N PHE A 119 13.46 -1.11 17.81
CA PHE A 119 12.47 -0.50 18.71
C PHE A 119 11.09 -1.15 18.62
N VAL A 120 10.66 -1.56 17.43
CA VAL A 120 9.37 -2.26 17.26
C VAL A 120 9.46 -3.70 17.74
N LEU A 121 10.54 -4.40 17.43
CA LEU A 121 10.72 -5.83 17.74
C LEU A 121 11.03 -6.11 19.21
N GLN A 122 11.57 -5.13 19.94
CA GLN A 122 11.78 -5.25 21.40
C GLN A 122 10.49 -5.04 22.22
N ILE A 123 9.39 -4.63 21.59
CA ILE A 123 8.12 -4.41 22.28
C ILE A 123 7.59 -5.76 22.78
N ASP A 124 7.54 -5.89 24.10
CA ASP A 124 6.93 -7.01 24.81
C ASP A 124 5.56 -6.57 25.36
N PRO A 125 4.43 -7.08 24.84
CA PRO A 125 3.09 -6.69 25.27
C PRO A 125 2.75 -7.03 26.73
N GLU A 126 3.46 -7.99 27.34
CA GLU A 126 3.22 -8.38 28.74
C GLU A 126 3.96 -7.46 29.71
N LYS A 127 5.13 -6.96 29.32
CA LYS A 127 5.98 -6.11 30.16
C LYS A 127 5.75 -4.61 29.95
N HIS A 128 5.35 -4.20 28.76
CA HIS A 128 5.15 -2.80 28.42
C HIS A 128 3.66 -2.45 28.45
N ASP A 129 3.32 -1.40 29.19
CA ASP A 129 1.99 -0.80 29.13
C ASP A 129 1.73 -0.16 27.76
N LYS A 130 0.46 0.13 27.44
CA LYS A 130 0.09 0.66 26.12
C LYS A 130 0.82 1.97 25.79
N THR A 131 1.07 2.81 26.80
CA THR A 131 1.77 4.08 26.64
C THR A 131 3.23 3.88 26.24
N ALA A 132 3.96 2.98 26.92
CA ALA A 132 5.34 2.66 26.56
C ALA A 132 5.42 2.01 25.17
N GLN A 133 4.49 1.11 24.84
CA GLN A 133 4.42 0.51 23.50
C GLN A 133 4.24 1.57 22.42
N ASP A 134 3.36 2.54 22.64
CA ASP A 134 3.07 3.59 21.67
C ASP A 134 4.25 4.58 21.55
N ALA A 135 4.92 4.92 22.66
CA ALA A 135 6.13 5.73 22.64
C ALA A 135 7.25 5.07 21.81
N LEU A 136 7.50 3.77 22.01
CA LEU A 136 8.49 3.01 21.24
C LEU A 136 8.16 2.98 19.74
N LYS A 137 6.88 2.83 19.38
CA LYS A 137 6.44 2.86 17.98
C LYS A 137 6.62 4.23 17.36
N LEU A 138 6.32 5.31 18.07
CA LEU A 138 6.50 6.68 17.58
C LEU A 138 7.99 7.00 17.36
N GLU A 139 8.86 6.60 18.28
CA GLU A 139 10.31 6.76 18.11
C GLU A 139 10.83 5.94 16.92
N ALA A 140 10.36 4.70 16.77
CA ALA A 140 10.67 3.88 15.60
C ALA A 140 10.24 4.54 14.27
N MET A 141 9.07 5.18 14.25
CA MET A 141 8.56 5.90 13.08
C MET A 141 9.47 7.08 12.70
N ASP A 142 10.00 7.82 13.67
CA ASP A 142 10.97 8.89 13.41
C ASP A 142 12.28 8.34 12.82
N HIS A 143 12.74 7.17 13.29
CA HIS A 143 13.88 6.48 12.68
C HIS A 143 13.61 6.02 11.24
N PHE A 144 12.41 5.53 10.92
CA PHE A 144 12.05 5.21 9.53
C PHE A 144 11.99 6.45 8.63
N VAL A 145 11.53 7.59 9.16
CA VAL A 145 11.58 8.88 8.44
C VAL A 145 13.04 9.31 8.20
N ALA A 146 13.91 9.19 9.21
CA ALA A 146 15.34 9.49 9.06
C ALA A 146 16.00 8.57 8.01
N SER A 147 15.67 7.28 8.04
CA SER A 147 16.10 6.32 7.01
C SER A 147 15.67 6.75 5.61
N ALA A 148 14.39 7.12 5.44
CA ALA A 148 13.87 7.59 4.16
C ALA A 148 14.56 8.87 3.67
N LYS A 149 14.91 9.80 4.57
CA LYS A 149 15.70 11.00 4.22
C LYS A 149 17.07 10.64 3.68
N PHE A 150 17.77 9.71 4.33
CA PHE A 150 19.08 9.27 3.84
C PHE A 150 18.97 8.50 2.52
N ALA A 151 17.96 7.64 2.38
CA ALA A 151 17.69 6.91 1.15
C ALA A 151 17.37 7.86 -0.03
N ALA A 152 16.75 9.01 0.24
CA ALA A 152 16.38 10.00 -0.77
C ALA A 152 17.55 10.71 -1.46
N GLU A 153 18.78 10.58 -0.95
CA GLU A 153 19.99 11.11 -1.62
C GLU A 153 20.79 10.03 -2.36
N VAL A 154 20.29 8.79 -2.36
CA VAL A 154 20.90 7.65 -3.06
C VAL A 154 19.98 7.25 -4.21
N PRO A 155 20.50 6.87 -5.40
CA PRO A 155 19.69 6.36 -6.51
C PRO A 155 19.14 4.94 -6.26
N ALA A 156 18.81 4.59 -5.02
CA ALA A 156 18.40 3.25 -4.60
C ALA A 156 16.97 3.27 -4.03
N ASP A 157 15.99 3.29 -4.92
CA ASP A 157 14.56 3.38 -4.58
C ASP A 157 14.08 2.29 -3.61
N GLY A 158 14.67 1.10 -3.68
CA GLY A 158 14.34 -0.03 -2.80
C GLY A 158 14.53 0.26 -1.31
N LEU A 159 15.54 1.04 -0.92
CA LEU A 159 15.75 1.40 0.50
C LEU A 159 14.64 2.30 1.03
N MET A 160 14.15 3.20 0.18
CA MET A 160 13.06 4.09 0.53
C MET A 160 11.74 3.34 0.69
N VAL A 161 11.47 2.37 -0.20
CA VAL A 161 10.29 1.49 -0.11
C VAL A 161 10.33 0.67 1.18
N VAL A 162 11.48 0.08 1.53
CA VAL A 162 11.62 -0.69 2.78
C VAL A 162 11.34 0.18 4.01
N ALA A 163 11.93 1.39 4.07
CA ALA A 163 11.67 2.31 5.18
C ALA A 163 10.17 2.71 5.27
N ALA A 164 9.54 3.01 4.13
CA ALA A 164 8.13 3.34 4.06
C ALA A 164 7.21 2.17 4.46
N GLN A 165 7.59 0.93 4.11
CA GLN A 165 6.84 -0.27 4.49
C GLN A 165 6.90 -0.51 6.00
N HIS A 166 8.08 -0.39 6.60
CA HIS A 166 8.21 -0.50 8.06
C HIS A 166 7.45 0.61 8.78
N TYR A 167 7.53 1.85 8.27
CA TYR A 167 6.72 2.95 8.79
C TYR A 167 5.22 2.63 8.73
N TRP A 168 4.72 2.17 7.57
CA TRP A 168 3.32 1.79 7.40
C TRP A 168 2.91 0.76 8.44
N ASN A 169 3.65 -0.35 8.53
CA ASN A 169 3.36 -1.44 9.46
C ASN A 169 3.30 -0.98 10.92
N THR A 170 4.20 -0.08 11.33
CA THR A 170 4.20 0.49 12.69
C THR A 170 3.03 1.45 12.90
N SER A 171 2.68 2.23 11.87
CA SER A 171 1.62 3.24 11.96
C SER A 171 0.21 2.65 12.06
N VAL A 172 -0.01 1.39 11.66
CA VAL A 172 -1.32 0.70 11.72
C VAL A 172 -1.93 0.76 13.12
N ALA A 173 -1.09 0.67 14.17
CA ALA A 173 -1.54 0.74 15.56
C ALA A 173 -2.22 2.07 15.96
N PHE A 174 -2.05 3.12 15.15
CA PHE A 174 -2.60 4.46 15.39
C PHE A 174 -3.75 4.83 14.44
N MET A 175 -4.13 3.96 13.51
CA MET A 175 -5.11 4.29 12.46
C MET A 175 -6.56 4.17 12.88
N SER A 176 -6.86 3.44 13.97
CA SER A 176 -8.24 3.11 14.37
C SER A 176 -9.02 4.31 14.90
N LEU A 177 -8.37 5.26 15.57
CA LEU A 177 -9.03 6.42 16.17
C LEU A 177 -8.53 7.73 15.54
N ALA A 178 -9.45 8.70 15.41
CA ALA A 178 -9.13 10.01 14.87
C ALA A 178 -8.07 10.75 15.72
N GLN A 179 -8.13 10.64 17.05
CA GLN A 179 -7.13 11.24 17.94
C GLN A 179 -5.74 10.65 17.71
N THR A 180 -5.62 9.33 17.54
CA THR A 180 -4.32 8.67 17.35
C THR A 180 -3.76 8.92 15.96
N ARG A 181 -4.61 9.04 14.93
CA ARG A 181 -4.18 9.44 13.57
C ARG A 181 -3.53 10.82 13.56
N LYS A 182 -3.99 11.77 14.37
CA LYS A 182 -3.35 13.10 14.48
C LYS A 182 -1.92 13.02 14.99
N VAL A 183 -1.61 12.06 15.86
CA VAL A 183 -0.26 11.90 16.44
C VAL A 183 0.75 11.53 15.37
N VAL A 184 0.37 10.72 14.37
CA VAL A 184 1.28 10.28 13.30
C VAL A 184 1.41 11.28 12.15
N LEU A 185 0.57 12.31 12.10
CA LEU A 185 0.54 13.30 11.01
C LEU A 185 1.91 13.97 10.76
N PRO A 186 2.63 14.49 11.78
CA PRO A 186 3.87 15.22 11.54
C PRO A 186 5.00 14.36 10.97
N SER A 187 5.12 13.10 11.39
CA SER A 187 6.11 12.16 10.87
C SER A 187 5.72 11.66 9.47
N LEU A 188 4.42 11.48 9.21
CA LEU A 188 3.90 11.08 7.90
C LEU A 188 4.14 12.15 6.83
N GLU A 189 3.91 13.42 7.14
CA GLU A 189 4.21 14.54 6.23
C GLU A 189 5.70 14.56 5.82
N LYS A 190 6.60 14.31 6.78
CA LYS A 190 8.04 14.22 6.51
C LYS A 190 8.36 13.02 5.62
N LEU A 191 7.75 11.86 5.86
CA LEU A 191 7.94 10.66 5.03
C LEU A 191 7.48 10.89 3.59
N ILE A 192 6.26 11.41 3.41
CA ILE A 192 5.68 11.71 2.08
C ILE A 192 6.55 12.69 1.31
N LYS A 193 7.11 13.71 1.98
CA LYS A 193 8.04 14.65 1.36
C LYS A 193 9.30 13.96 0.82
N CYS A 194 9.83 12.96 1.53
CA CYS A 194 10.98 12.18 1.05
C CYS A 194 10.58 11.29 -0.13
N LEU A 195 9.44 10.62 0.01
CA LEU A 195 8.87 9.73 -1.01
C LEU A 195 8.61 10.46 -2.35
N ALA A 196 8.25 11.75 -2.31
CA ALA A 196 8.00 12.55 -3.51
C ALA A 196 9.21 12.64 -4.48
N LYS A 197 10.43 12.35 -4.01
CA LYS A 197 11.62 12.29 -4.89
C LYS A 197 11.64 11.04 -5.78
N VAL A 198 11.01 9.95 -5.34
CA VAL A 198 10.92 8.69 -6.08
C VAL A 198 9.66 8.72 -6.94
N LYS A 199 9.86 8.70 -8.26
CA LYS A 199 8.78 8.68 -9.23
C LYS A 199 8.11 7.31 -9.24
N VAL A 200 6.78 7.30 -9.19
CA VAL A 200 5.97 6.10 -9.35
C VAL A 200 5.30 6.17 -10.72
N THR A 201 5.43 5.10 -11.49
CA THR A 201 4.87 4.98 -12.85
C THR A 201 4.04 3.70 -12.95
N ASP A 202 3.29 3.52 -14.04
CA ASP A 202 2.53 2.28 -14.28
C ASP A 202 3.42 1.04 -14.42
N ALA A 203 4.70 1.20 -14.73
CA ALA A 203 5.69 0.13 -14.78
C ALA A 203 6.29 -0.21 -13.39
N THR A 204 6.09 0.64 -12.38
CA THR A 204 6.55 0.38 -11.02
C THR A 204 5.76 -0.77 -10.42
N ASP A 205 6.40 -1.61 -9.61
CA ASP A 205 5.73 -2.73 -8.91
C ASP A 205 4.40 -2.32 -8.26
N GLU A 206 3.37 -3.14 -8.47
CA GLU A 206 2.00 -2.90 -8.02
C GLU A 206 1.93 -2.70 -6.51
N GLU A 207 2.68 -3.48 -5.73
CA GLU A 207 2.69 -3.38 -4.28
C GLU A 207 3.31 -2.05 -3.80
N VAL A 208 4.32 -1.55 -4.52
CA VAL A 208 4.91 -0.23 -4.24
C VAL A 208 3.90 0.88 -4.56
N ARG A 209 3.12 0.75 -5.64
CA ARG A 209 2.04 1.71 -5.96
C ARG A 209 0.96 1.70 -4.89
N LYS A 210 0.48 0.52 -4.49
CA LYS A 210 -0.54 0.35 -3.43
C LYS A 210 -0.06 0.94 -2.12
N LEU A 211 1.18 0.67 -1.71
CA LEU A 211 1.78 1.27 -0.51
C LEU A 211 1.77 2.80 -0.61
N ARG A 212 2.13 3.36 -1.77
CA ARG A 212 2.14 4.80 -1.98
C ARG A 212 0.74 5.41 -1.86
N VAL A 213 -0.27 4.79 -2.47
CA VAL A 213 -1.69 5.20 -2.36
C VAL A 213 -2.14 5.15 -0.91
N LYS A 214 -1.89 4.05 -0.20
CA LYS A 214 -2.23 3.87 1.22
C LYS A 214 -1.63 4.97 2.11
N LEU A 215 -0.37 5.34 1.90
CA LEU A 215 0.28 6.42 2.65
C LEU A 215 -0.35 7.80 2.38
N TYR A 216 -0.78 8.07 1.15
CA TYR A 216 -1.52 9.30 0.83
C TYR A 216 -2.94 9.31 1.43
N ILE A 217 -3.65 8.19 1.38
CA ILE A 217 -4.98 8.05 2.01
C ILE A 217 -4.86 8.33 3.51
N LEU A 218 -3.90 7.70 4.19
CA LEU A 218 -3.64 7.96 5.61
C LEU A 218 -3.34 9.43 5.87
N LEU A 219 -2.54 10.08 5.01
CA LEU A 219 -2.25 11.51 5.14
C LEU A 219 -3.54 12.34 5.05
N PHE A 220 -4.44 12.00 4.12
CA PHE A 220 -5.71 12.71 3.96
C PHE A 220 -6.64 12.49 5.15
N GLU A 221 -6.76 11.27 5.66
CA GLU A 221 -7.51 10.97 6.88
C GLU A 221 -6.99 11.78 8.07
N CYS A 222 -5.67 11.79 8.28
CA CYS A 222 -5.03 12.59 9.33
C CYS A 222 -5.30 14.10 9.18
N LEU A 223 -5.25 14.64 7.95
CA LEU A 223 -5.53 16.05 7.67
C LEU A 223 -7.01 16.39 7.86
N THR A 224 -7.92 15.50 7.48
CA THR A 224 -9.37 15.61 7.71
C THR A 224 -9.68 15.63 9.19
N ASP A 225 -9.11 14.71 9.98
CA ASP A 225 -9.28 14.70 11.43
C ASP A 225 -8.76 15.99 12.06
N ALA A 226 -7.61 16.49 11.58
CA ALA A 226 -6.99 17.73 12.03
C ALA A 226 -7.69 19.00 11.50
N GLN A 227 -8.71 18.85 10.65
CA GLN A 227 -9.43 19.94 9.98
C GLN A 227 -8.52 20.89 9.18
N ARG A 228 -7.38 20.39 8.68
CA ARG A 228 -6.40 21.15 7.88
C ARG A 228 -6.77 21.12 6.40
N TRP A 229 -7.94 21.67 6.06
CA TRP A 229 -8.56 21.53 4.73
C TRP A 229 -7.72 22.14 3.59
N SER A 230 -7.05 23.26 3.83
CA SER A 230 -6.18 23.89 2.82
C SER A 230 -4.96 23.02 2.52
N ASP A 231 -4.31 22.50 3.56
CA ASP A 231 -3.15 21.62 3.42
C ASP A 231 -3.53 20.29 2.74
N GLY A 232 -4.71 19.76 3.07
CA GLY A 232 -5.30 18.59 2.41
C GLY A 232 -5.46 18.79 0.90
N LEU A 233 -5.98 19.95 0.48
CA LEU A 233 -6.13 20.26 -0.93
C LEU A 233 -4.78 20.32 -1.66
N ASP A 234 -3.77 20.94 -1.06
CA ASP A 234 -2.41 20.98 -1.61
C ASP A 234 -1.77 19.58 -1.67
N ALA A 235 -2.03 18.75 -0.65
CA ALA A 235 -1.56 17.37 -0.60
C ALA A 235 -2.20 16.52 -1.72
N THR A 236 -3.49 16.70 -2.02
CA THR A 236 -4.13 16.00 -3.16
C THR A 236 -3.56 16.43 -4.51
N ALA A 237 -3.24 17.71 -4.70
CA ALA A 237 -2.59 18.15 -5.94
C ALA A 237 -1.18 17.52 -6.09
N LYS A 238 -0.43 17.43 -4.99
CA LYS A 238 0.88 16.78 -4.96
C LYS A 238 0.79 15.27 -5.22
N SER A 239 -0.21 14.59 -4.68
CA SER A 239 -0.38 13.14 -4.86
C SER A 239 -0.72 12.78 -6.31
N LEU A 240 -1.64 13.52 -6.95
CA LEU A 240 -2.02 13.30 -8.36
C LEU A 240 -0.85 13.54 -9.32
N LYS A 241 0.10 14.42 -8.97
CA LYS A 241 1.34 14.61 -9.73
C LYS A 241 2.37 13.50 -9.48
N ALA A 242 2.37 12.90 -8.30
CA ALA A 242 3.34 11.89 -7.89
C ALA A 242 2.95 10.46 -8.29
N LEU A 243 1.66 10.21 -8.52
CA LEU A 243 1.08 8.90 -8.85
C LEU A 243 0.57 8.86 -10.29
N PRO A 244 0.61 7.69 -10.96
CA PRO A 244 0.01 7.52 -12.27
C PRO A 244 -1.53 7.57 -12.22
N ALA A 245 -2.15 7.84 -13.37
CA ALA A 245 -3.60 8.03 -13.50
C ALA A 245 -4.42 6.82 -13.03
N SER A 246 -3.89 5.59 -13.17
CA SER A 246 -4.53 4.37 -12.70
C SER A 246 -4.83 4.36 -11.19
N CYS A 247 -4.11 5.17 -10.42
CA CYS A 247 -4.24 5.27 -8.96
C CYS A 247 -5.08 6.46 -8.51
N HIS A 248 -5.55 7.32 -9.42
CA HIS A 248 -6.25 8.56 -9.05
C HIS A 248 -7.65 8.32 -8.52
N LYS A 249 -8.31 7.24 -8.96
CA LYS A 249 -9.67 6.86 -8.53
C LYS A 249 -9.81 6.83 -7.00
N ASP A 250 -8.83 6.29 -6.29
CA ASP A 250 -8.90 6.13 -4.83
C ASP A 250 -8.69 7.44 -4.05
N LEU A 251 -8.32 8.53 -4.74
CA LEU A 251 -7.96 9.82 -4.14
C LEU A 251 -8.98 10.93 -4.40
N TRP A 252 -9.89 10.73 -5.38
CA TRP A 252 -10.83 11.77 -5.80
C TRP A 252 -11.83 12.17 -4.71
N ASP A 253 -12.33 11.20 -3.93
CA ASP A 253 -13.25 11.45 -2.81
C ASP A 253 -12.66 12.49 -1.84
N PHE A 254 -11.41 12.28 -1.42
CA PHE A 254 -10.70 13.20 -0.53
C PHE A 254 -10.49 14.57 -1.15
N ARG A 255 -10.09 14.64 -2.43
CA ARG A 255 -9.89 15.92 -3.12
C ARG A 255 -11.16 16.75 -3.16
N ILE A 256 -12.28 16.13 -3.52
CA ILE A 256 -13.57 16.81 -3.57
C ILE A 256 -14.08 17.19 -2.18
N GLN A 257 -13.87 16.34 -1.18
CA GLN A 257 -14.13 16.67 0.23
C GLN A 257 -13.36 17.94 0.66
N PHE A 258 -12.05 18.01 0.38
CA PHE A 258 -11.22 19.17 0.72
C PHE A 258 -11.65 20.43 -0.06
N MET A 259 -12.03 20.30 -1.33
CA MET A 259 -12.54 21.42 -2.12
C MET A 259 -13.88 21.94 -1.59
N GLY A 260 -14.81 21.03 -1.26
CA GLY A 260 -16.11 21.35 -0.68
C GLY A 260 -15.98 22.10 0.64
N LYS A 261 -15.12 21.63 1.55
CA LYS A 261 -14.84 22.30 2.83
C LYS A 261 -14.15 23.66 2.69
N ASN A 262 -13.29 23.82 1.69
CA ASN A 262 -12.67 25.11 1.36
C ASN A 262 -13.58 26.05 0.53
N GLY A 263 -14.80 25.62 0.17
CA GLY A 263 -15.72 26.41 -0.66
C GLY A 263 -15.25 26.66 -2.10
N LYS A 264 -14.27 25.88 -2.58
CA LYS A 264 -13.77 25.99 -3.97
C LYS A 264 -14.73 25.33 -4.95
N ASP A 265 -14.73 25.80 -6.19
CA ASP A 265 -15.55 25.21 -7.25
C ASP A 265 -15.02 23.84 -7.68
N THR A 266 -15.88 22.83 -7.62
CA THR A 266 -15.57 21.42 -7.90
C THR A 266 -15.91 21.00 -9.32
N ALA A 267 -16.57 21.85 -10.11
CA ALA A 267 -17.10 21.49 -11.44
C ALA A 267 -16.03 20.89 -12.37
N ALA A 268 -14.85 21.50 -12.44
CA ALA A 268 -13.77 21.06 -13.31
C ALA A 268 -13.17 19.70 -12.89
N GLU A 269 -13.14 19.39 -11.59
CA GLU A 269 -12.63 18.09 -11.12
C GLU A 269 -13.67 16.99 -11.28
N MET A 270 -14.96 17.30 -11.13
CA MET A 270 -16.05 16.35 -11.39
C MET A 270 -16.06 15.84 -12.84
N LEU A 271 -15.58 16.63 -13.80
CA LEU A 271 -15.44 16.18 -15.18
C LEU A 271 -14.38 15.08 -15.32
N LYS A 272 -13.28 15.16 -14.58
CA LYS A 272 -12.22 14.13 -14.62
C LYS A 272 -12.64 12.85 -13.91
N VAL A 273 -13.45 12.97 -12.86
CA VAL A 273 -14.02 11.80 -12.16
C VAL A 273 -14.94 10.99 -13.09
N ARG A 274 -15.63 11.63 -14.04
CA ARG A 274 -16.50 10.92 -15.01
C ARG A 274 -15.76 9.87 -15.83
N GLU A 275 -14.49 10.08 -16.09
CA GLU A 275 -13.65 9.11 -16.82
C GLU A 275 -13.39 7.83 -16.00
N SER A 276 -13.66 7.85 -14.68
CA SER A 276 -13.45 6.71 -13.76
C SER A 276 -14.67 5.79 -13.59
N GLY A 277 -15.81 6.11 -14.23
CA GLY A 277 -17.04 5.31 -14.19
C GLY A 277 -18.16 5.89 -13.32
N ALA A 278 -19.39 5.43 -13.58
CA ALA A 278 -20.63 5.97 -12.99
C ALA A 278 -20.70 5.83 -11.46
N ASP A 279 -20.33 4.66 -10.91
CA ASP A 279 -20.32 4.42 -9.45
C ASP A 279 -19.39 5.38 -8.70
N MET A 280 -18.20 5.63 -9.26
CA MET A 280 -17.26 6.58 -8.67
C MET A 280 -17.80 8.00 -8.72
N VAL A 281 -18.43 8.40 -9.82
CA VAL A 281 -19.07 9.72 -9.95
C VAL A 281 -20.14 9.91 -8.89
N ALA A 282 -21.01 8.93 -8.68
CA ALA A 282 -22.04 8.97 -7.67
C ALA A 282 -21.46 9.12 -6.26
N LYS A 283 -20.46 8.30 -5.93
CA LYS A 283 -19.75 8.34 -4.64
C LYS A 283 -19.12 9.70 -4.35
N VAL A 284 -18.46 10.29 -5.36
CA VAL A 284 -17.81 11.60 -5.24
C VAL A 284 -18.86 12.73 -5.09
N TRP A 285 -19.98 12.67 -5.82
CA TRP A 285 -21.08 13.63 -5.65
C TRP A 285 -21.66 13.59 -4.25
N THR A 286 -21.88 12.40 -3.70
CA THR A 286 -22.33 12.21 -2.31
C THR A 286 -21.32 12.78 -1.32
N THR A 287 -20.03 12.55 -1.51
CA THR A 287 -18.97 13.12 -0.66
C THR A 287 -18.97 14.65 -0.73
N LEU A 288 -19.22 15.23 -1.91
CA LEU A 288 -19.39 16.68 -2.05
C LEU A 288 -20.62 17.19 -1.30
N ALA A 289 -21.74 16.47 -1.38
CA ALA A 289 -22.96 16.82 -0.68
C ALA A 289 -22.73 16.85 0.85
N GLN A 290 -22.11 15.81 1.41
CA GLN A 290 -21.82 15.74 2.84
C GLN A 290 -20.79 16.78 3.32
N SER A 291 -19.89 17.22 2.43
CA SER A 291 -18.82 18.18 2.77
C SER A 291 -19.21 19.65 2.58
N SER A 292 -20.16 19.95 1.71
CA SER A 292 -20.60 21.32 1.37
C SER A 292 -21.32 22.01 2.54
N ASN A 293 -21.17 23.34 2.63
CA ASN A 293 -21.84 24.17 3.65
C ASN A 293 -23.18 24.78 3.16
N SER A 294 -23.59 24.53 1.92
CA SER A 294 -24.79 25.14 1.31
C SER A 294 -25.85 24.08 0.99
N LYS A 295 -27.02 24.15 1.63
CA LYS A 295 -28.15 23.22 1.41
C LYS A 295 -28.50 23.05 -0.06
N GLN A 296 -28.50 24.13 -0.85
CA GLN A 296 -28.79 24.06 -2.28
C GLN A 296 -27.74 23.26 -3.07
N LYS A 297 -26.46 23.44 -2.73
CA LYS A 297 -25.36 22.65 -3.33
C LYS A 297 -25.43 21.19 -2.92
N GLN A 298 -25.84 20.92 -1.68
CA GLN A 298 -26.04 19.55 -1.17
C GLN A 298 -27.16 18.85 -1.95
N LEU A 299 -28.33 19.50 -2.08
CA LEU A 299 -29.47 19.00 -2.85
C LEU A 299 -29.07 18.69 -4.31
N THR A 300 -28.43 19.64 -4.98
CA THR A 300 -27.98 19.48 -6.38
C THR A 300 -26.96 18.35 -6.52
N ALA A 301 -26.09 18.16 -5.52
CA ALA A 301 -25.09 17.10 -5.54
C ALA A 301 -25.71 15.71 -5.36
N TYR A 302 -26.67 15.54 -4.43
CA TYR A 302 -27.40 14.28 -4.29
C TYR A 302 -28.20 13.92 -5.55
N GLN A 303 -28.90 14.89 -6.14
CA GLN A 303 -29.61 14.68 -7.40
C GLN A 303 -28.65 14.21 -8.50
N LYS A 304 -27.50 14.88 -8.67
CA LYS A 304 -26.48 14.47 -9.66
C LYS A 304 -25.86 13.11 -9.38
N ALA A 305 -25.80 12.66 -8.12
CA ALA A 305 -25.34 11.32 -7.78
C ALA A 305 -26.32 10.27 -8.32
N VAL A 306 -27.62 10.45 -8.06
CA VAL A 306 -28.68 9.57 -8.55
C VAL A 306 -28.75 9.57 -10.08
N ASP A 307 -28.70 10.75 -10.71
CA ASP A 307 -28.75 10.90 -12.17
C ASP A 307 -27.56 10.20 -12.85
N SER A 308 -26.39 10.16 -12.20
CA SER A 308 -25.20 9.51 -12.77
C SER A 308 -25.30 7.99 -12.82
N LEU A 309 -26.25 7.39 -12.10
CA LEU A 309 -26.49 5.94 -12.03
C LEU A 309 -27.75 5.50 -12.78
N ALA A 310 -28.26 6.32 -13.71
CA ALA A 310 -29.46 5.99 -14.48
C ALA A 310 -29.37 4.66 -15.25
N GLU A 311 -28.15 4.23 -15.62
CA GLU A 311 -27.90 2.95 -16.31
C GLU A 311 -27.50 1.80 -15.36
N ALA A 312 -27.43 2.07 -14.04
CA ALA A 312 -27.00 1.13 -13.01
C ALA A 312 -28.01 1.09 -11.84
N PRO A 313 -29.23 0.56 -12.08
CA PRO A 313 -30.35 0.62 -11.13
C PRO A 313 -30.02 0.02 -9.76
N LEU A 314 -29.27 -1.09 -9.70
CA LEU A 314 -28.90 -1.70 -8.42
C LEU A 314 -28.02 -0.77 -7.56
N SER A 315 -27.00 -0.16 -8.15
CA SER A 315 -26.18 0.85 -7.46
C SER A 315 -27.02 2.08 -7.11
N GLN A 316 -27.96 2.48 -7.97
CA GLN A 316 -28.77 3.69 -7.81
C GLN A 316 -29.65 3.66 -6.55
N VAL A 317 -30.16 2.49 -6.16
CA VAL A 317 -31.01 2.30 -4.97
C VAL A 317 -30.37 2.86 -3.70
N GLU A 318 -29.08 2.57 -3.46
CA GLU A 318 -28.38 3.06 -2.26
C GLU A 318 -28.34 4.60 -2.21
N TYR A 319 -28.17 5.25 -3.37
CA TYR A 319 -28.10 6.71 -3.46
C TYR A 319 -29.48 7.37 -3.39
N LEU A 320 -30.54 6.70 -3.86
CA LEU A 320 -31.93 7.15 -3.65
C LEU A 320 -32.31 7.13 -2.17
N ILE A 321 -31.94 6.07 -1.45
CA ILE A 321 -32.15 5.98 0.01
C ILE A 321 -31.40 7.11 0.72
N LEU A 322 -30.11 7.27 0.42
CA LEU A 322 -29.29 8.32 1.02
C LEU A 322 -29.82 9.73 0.73
N TYR A 323 -30.35 9.96 -0.48
CA TYR A 323 -30.98 11.22 -0.84
C TYR A 323 -32.27 11.46 -0.04
N GLY A 324 -33.11 10.44 0.12
CA GLY A 324 -34.31 10.48 0.96
C GLY A 324 -33.98 10.81 2.43
N GLU A 325 -32.96 10.16 3.00
CA GLU A 325 -32.48 10.43 4.36
C GLU A 325 -31.99 11.87 4.53
N PHE A 326 -31.26 12.40 3.54
CA PHE A 326 -30.84 13.80 3.52
C PHE A 326 -32.03 14.75 3.51
N LEU A 327 -33.02 14.52 2.65
CA LEU A 327 -34.22 15.36 2.55
C LEU A 327 -34.96 15.40 3.88
N TYR A 328 -35.16 14.24 4.50
CA TYR A 328 -35.82 14.12 5.80
C TYR A 328 -35.04 14.84 6.92
N SER A 329 -33.74 14.54 7.06
CA SER A 329 -32.89 15.12 8.11
C SER A 329 -32.67 16.62 7.96
N SER A 330 -32.74 17.16 6.73
CA SER A 330 -32.53 18.58 6.44
C SER A 330 -33.78 19.45 6.56
N GLY A 331 -34.94 18.84 6.84
CA GLY A 331 -36.23 19.50 7.03
C GLY A 331 -36.98 19.82 5.74
N TYR A 332 -36.72 19.10 4.64
CA TYR A 332 -37.52 19.19 3.42
C TYR A 332 -38.90 18.51 3.62
N PRO A 333 -39.88 18.79 2.74
CA PRO A 333 -41.18 18.12 2.81
C PRO A 333 -41.06 16.61 2.87
N VAL A 334 -41.84 15.98 3.76
CA VAL A 334 -41.81 14.52 3.97
C VAL A 334 -42.16 13.76 2.69
N GLU A 335 -43.04 14.31 1.86
CA GLU A 335 -43.38 13.70 0.56
C GLU A 335 -42.16 13.64 -0.37
N ASP A 336 -41.25 14.62 -0.35
CA ASP A 336 -40.05 14.58 -1.21
C ASP A 336 -39.12 13.44 -0.80
N ALA A 337 -38.92 13.25 0.52
CA ALA A 337 -38.13 12.14 1.05
C ALA A 337 -38.79 10.78 0.74
N LYS A 338 -40.11 10.70 0.94
CA LYS A 338 -40.90 9.49 0.63
C LYS A 338 -40.84 9.14 -0.86
N ASN A 339 -40.93 10.12 -1.75
CA ASN A 339 -40.84 9.91 -3.20
C ASN A 339 -39.51 9.25 -3.58
N GLN A 340 -38.39 9.62 -2.95
CA GLN A 340 -37.10 8.97 -3.21
C GLN A 340 -37.07 7.52 -2.72
N LEU A 341 -37.65 7.24 -1.55
CA LEU A 341 -37.70 5.89 -0.99
C LEU A 341 -38.65 4.97 -1.77
N VAL A 342 -39.75 5.51 -2.27
CA VAL A 342 -40.67 4.78 -3.16
C VAL A 342 -39.96 4.46 -4.48
N ALA A 343 -39.28 5.43 -5.09
CA ALA A 343 -38.48 5.18 -6.30
C ALA A 343 -37.41 4.09 -6.08
N ALA A 344 -36.77 4.07 -4.91
CA ALA A 344 -35.82 3.01 -4.56
C ALA A 344 -36.49 1.63 -4.47
N ALA A 345 -37.67 1.56 -3.85
CA ALA A 345 -38.44 0.32 -3.75
C ALA A 345 -38.93 -0.16 -5.12
N ASP A 346 -39.44 0.74 -5.95
CA ASP A 346 -39.90 0.44 -7.32
C ASP A 346 -38.73 -0.12 -8.15
N THR A 347 -37.56 0.51 -8.08
CA THR A 347 -36.34 0.04 -8.77
C THR A 347 -35.94 -1.38 -8.32
N LEU A 348 -36.03 -1.69 -7.02
CA LEU A 348 -35.74 -3.02 -6.51
C LEU A 348 -36.76 -4.06 -7.00
N LEU A 349 -38.05 -3.72 -7.03
CA LEU A 349 -39.10 -4.61 -7.55
C LEU A 349 -38.93 -4.89 -9.05
N GLU A 350 -38.57 -3.87 -9.84
CA GLU A 350 -38.25 -4.03 -11.26
C GLU A 350 -37.05 -4.96 -11.48
N LEU A 351 -36.02 -4.88 -10.63
CA LEU A 351 -34.87 -5.79 -10.68
C LEU A 351 -35.24 -7.22 -10.30
N ASP A 352 -36.06 -7.40 -9.26
CA ASP A 352 -36.49 -8.72 -8.79
C ASP A 352 -37.32 -9.43 -9.88
N THR A 353 -38.27 -8.70 -10.48
CA THR A 353 -39.08 -9.23 -11.60
C THR A 353 -38.24 -9.59 -12.82
N ALA A 354 -37.24 -8.77 -13.18
CA ALA A 354 -36.33 -9.08 -14.29
C ALA A 354 -35.49 -10.34 -14.02
N LEU A 355 -35.05 -10.56 -12.78
CA LEU A 355 -34.32 -11.76 -12.38
C LEU A 355 -35.21 -13.01 -12.46
N GLU A 356 -36.46 -12.93 -11.98
CA GLU A 356 -37.44 -14.03 -12.09
C GLU A 356 -37.71 -14.41 -13.55
N GLU A 357 -37.83 -13.42 -14.45
CA GLU A 357 -38.01 -13.65 -15.88
C GLU A 357 -36.79 -14.31 -16.53
N GLU A 358 -35.56 -13.91 -16.20
CA GLU A 358 -34.34 -14.56 -16.71
C GLU A 358 -34.20 -16.01 -16.20
N GLU A 359 -34.54 -16.27 -14.95
CA GLU A 359 -34.56 -17.62 -14.39
C GLU A 359 -35.62 -18.49 -15.10
N ALA A 360 -36.84 -17.97 -15.30
CA ALA A 360 -37.87 -18.69 -16.03
C ALA A 360 -37.46 -18.99 -17.49
N ASN A 361 -36.79 -18.05 -18.15
CA ASN A 361 -36.37 -18.19 -19.55
C ASN A 361 -35.18 -19.14 -19.72
N SER A 362 -34.26 -19.18 -18.74
CA SER A 362 -33.16 -20.16 -18.71
C SER A 362 -33.64 -21.59 -18.43
N HIS A 363 -34.65 -21.75 -17.57
CA HIS A 363 -35.31 -23.03 -17.33
C HIS A 363 -36.09 -23.49 -18.58
N ALA A 364 -36.82 -22.60 -19.25
CA ALA A 364 -37.49 -22.88 -20.51
C ALA A 364 -36.52 -23.24 -21.65
N GLY A 365 -35.36 -22.55 -21.75
CA GLY A 365 -34.30 -22.89 -22.69
C GLY A 365 -33.68 -24.27 -22.47
N SER A 366 -33.54 -24.69 -21.20
CA SER A 366 -33.07 -26.03 -20.84
C SER A 366 -34.11 -27.14 -21.08
N GLU A 367 -35.40 -26.82 -21.00
CA GLU A 367 -36.50 -27.73 -21.36
C GLU A 367 -36.67 -27.86 -22.88
N ILE A 368 -36.41 -26.80 -23.65
CA ILE A 368 -36.41 -26.84 -25.12
C ILE A 368 -35.24 -27.69 -25.64
N ASP A 369 -34.07 -27.68 -25.00
CA ASP A 369 -32.93 -28.52 -25.41
C ASP A 369 -33.14 -30.01 -25.03
N ARG A 370 -33.84 -30.30 -23.93
CA ARG A 370 -34.29 -31.67 -23.59
C ARG A 370 -35.44 -32.16 -24.50
N SER A 371 -36.29 -31.26 -24.97
CA SER A 371 -37.39 -31.54 -25.91
C SER A 371 -36.89 -31.75 -27.35
N SER A 372 -35.84 -31.01 -27.77
CA SER A 372 -35.20 -31.14 -29.09
C SER A 372 -34.46 -32.48 -29.26
N MET A 373 -33.88 -33.03 -28.18
CA MET A 373 -33.31 -34.39 -28.22
C MET A 373 -34.36 -35.50 -28.32
N HIS A 374 -35.62 -35.26 -27.91
CA HIS A 374 -36.67 -36.29 -27.92
C HIS A 374 -37.53 -36.33 -29.21
N SER A 375 -37.44 -35.35 -30.12
CA SER A 375 -38.17 -35.37 -31.40
C SER A 375 -37.35 -35.81 -32.62
N SER A 376 -36.04 -36.07 -32.45
CA SER A 376 -35.14 -36.46 -33.55
C SER A 376 -34.93 -37.98 -33.74
N ILE A 377 -35.58 -38.84 -32.93
CA ILE A 377 -35.36 -40.31 -32.96
C ILE A 377 -36.47 -41.08 -33.71
N ALA A 378 -37.49 -40.42 -34.29
CA ALA A 378 -38.64 -41.13 -34.87
C ALA A 378 -38.74 -41.14 -36.42
N ARG A 379 -37.80 -40.56 -37.18
CA ARG A 379 -37.86 -40.60 -38.66
C ARG A 379 -36.50 -40.65 -39.38
N THR A 380 -35.74 -41.72 -39.17
CA THR A 380 -34.88 -42.32 -40.23
C THR A 380 -34.28 -43.63 -39.75
N ALA A 381 -35.00 -44.74 -39.91
CA ALA A 381 -34.42 -46.08 -39.73
C ALA A 381 -35.21 -47.20 -40.43
N VAL A 382 -35.82 -46.97 -41.60
CA VAL A 382 -36.20 -48.10 -42.51
C VAL A 382 -36.07 -47.65 -43.97
N THR A 383 -34.84 -47.61 -44.46
CA THR A 383 -34.47 -47.95 -45.84
C THR A 383 -32.99 -48.31 -45.80
N ALA A 384 -32.74 -49.48 -45.22
CA ALA A 384 -31.46 -50.14 -45.34
C ALA A 384 -31.30 -50.70 -46.78
N ARG A 385 -30.03 -50.73 -47.21
CA ARG A 385 -29.47 -51.48 -48.36
C ARG A 385 -29.60 -50.79 -49.71
N THR A 386 -28.51 -50.16 -50.15
CA THR A 386 -27.59 -50.80 -51.11
C THR A 386 -26.31 -49.97 -51.30
N ALA A 387 -25.20 -50.68 -51.52
CA ALA A 387 -23.98 -50.25 -52.22
C ALA A 387 -22.99 -49.32 -51.47
N ALA A 388 -22.17 -49.96 -50.64
CA ALA A 388 -20.75 -49.62 -50.60
C ALA A 388 -20.09 -50.11 -51.90
N THR A 389 -19.54 -49.21 -52.69
CA THR A 389 -18.35 -49.40 -53.57
C THR A 389 -18.10 -48.10 -54.34
N SER A 390 -17.03 -47.39 -54.02
CA SER A 390 -15.97 -47.02 -54.99
C SER A 390 -15.09 -45.91 -54.41
N VAL A 391 -13.88 -46.31 -54.07
CA VAL A 391 -12.73 -45.44 -53.86
C VAL A 391 -12.09 -45.18 -55.23
N LYS A 392 -11.78 -43.90 -55.51
CA LYS A 392 -10.77 -43.31 -56.44
C LYS A 392 -11.43 -42.15 -57.20
N GLY A 393 -10.82 -40.98 -57.34
CA GLY A 393 -9.50 -40.48 -56.97
C GLY A 393 -9.27 -39.15 -57.69
N SER A 394 -8.15 -38.50 -57.37
CA SER A 394 -7.50 -37.44 -58.17
C SER A 394 -8.28 -36.10 -58.30
N LYS A 395 -7.68 -34.93 -58.45
CA LYS A 395 -6.34 -34.35 -58.23
C LYS A 395 -6.51 -32.90 -58.69
N LYS A 396 -5.91 -31.94 -57.97
CA LYS A 396 -5.33 -30.68 -58.46
C LYS A 396 -6.19 -29.60 -59.16
N ALA A 397 -6.07 -28.42 -58.53
CA ALA A 397 -5.52 -27.16 -59.07
C ALA A 397 -6.45 -26.20 -59.81
N GLY A 398 -6.30 -24.93 -59.39
CA GLY A 398 -6.88 -23.70 -59.90
C GLY A 398 -6.59 -22.63 -58.86
#